data_AF-A0A8T2P6U8-F1
#
_entry.id   AF-A0A8T2P6U8-F1
#
_cell.length_a   1.000
_cell.length_b   1.000
_cell.length_c   1.000
_cell.angle_alpha   90.00
_cell.angle_beta   90.00
_cell.angle_gamma   90.00
#
_symmetry.space_group_name_H-M   'P 1'
#
loop_
_entity.id
_entity.type
_entity.pdbx_description
1 polymer ?
#
loop_
_entity_poly.entity_id
_entity_poly.type
_entity_poly.pdbx_seq_one_letter_code
_entity_poly.pdbx_strand_id
1 'polypeptide(L)'
;MELIAMEKASLEQVAVEHAIRGQTPNQAVMSRSVEGPGEMGKAVIIPKENQEKMKELFKINQFNLMASDMIALNRSLPDVHPDDLPNTSIVIVFHNEAWSTLLRTVHSVINRSPRHLLMEILLVPVRILRMEQRSGLIRARLRGAAATRGQVITFLDAHCECTVGWLEPLLARIKEDRKAVVCPIIDVISDDTFEYMAGSDMTYGGFNWKLNFRWYPVPQREMDRRKGDRTLPNPDNGWRLVLHRQNLF
;
A
#
# COMPACT_ATOMS: atom_id res chain seq x y z
N MET A 1 23.46 48.14 5.07
CA MET A 1 24.62 47.72 4.27
C MET A 1 24.43 46.24 3.99
N GLU A 2 23.57 45.92 3.02
CA GLU A 2 23.88 45.58 1.62
C GLU A 2 23.73 44.05 1.46
N LEU A 3 22.62 43.53 0.92
CA LEU A 3 22.31 43.33 -0.51
C LEU A 3 23.42 42.58 -1.26
N ILE A 4 23.34 41.24 -1.32
CA ILE A 4 23.84 40.43 -2.45
C ILE A 4 22.89 39.25 -2.72
N ALA A 5 22.14 39.42 -3.82
CA ALA A 5 21.68 38.44 -4.81
C ALA A 5 20.82 37.23 -4.39
N MET A 6 19.52 37.51 -4.34
CA MET A 6 18.42 36.59 -4.61
C MET A 6 18.28 36.44 -6.14
N GLU A 7 19.04 35.56 -6.80
CA GLU A 7 18.87 35.29 -8.24
C GLU A 7 19.53 33.97 -8.70
N LYS A 8 18.88 32.81 -8.48
CA LYS A 8 19.11 31.57 -9.25
C LYS A 8 17.84 30.69 -9.29
N ALA A 9 16.70 31.30 -9.57
CA ALA A 9 15.45 30.61 -9.88
C ALA A 9 14.86 31.24 -11.15
N SER A 10 15.44 30.96 -12.32
CA SER A 10 14.93 31.57 -13.56
C SER A 10 15.26 30.84 -14.87
N LEU A 11 15.77 29.61 -14.87
CA LEU A 11 16.02 28.90 -16.14
C LEU A 11 15.32 27.54 -16.26
N GLU A 12 15.17 26.78 -15.17
CA GLU A 12 14.42 25.51 -15.24
C GLU A 12 12.90 25.71 -15.12
N GLN A 13 12.43 26.71 -14.36
CA GLN A 13 10.99 27.02 -14.27
C GLN A 13 10.42 27.65 -15.55
N VAL A 14 11.21 28.47 -16.25
CA VAL A 14 10.78 29.13 -17.49
C VAL A 14 10.72 28.14 -18.67
N ALA A 15 11.60 27.14 -18.71
CA ALA A 15 11.56 26.09 -19.73
C ALA A 15 10.31 25.19 -19.60
N VAL A 16 9.88 24.92 -18.35
CA VAL A 16 8.66 24.15 -18.08
C VAL A 16 7.40 24.98 -18.39
N GLU A 17 7.37 26.27 -18.07
CA GLU A 17 6.22 27.14 -18.39
C GLU A 17 6.06 27.44 -19.89
N HIS A 18 7.16 27.57 -20.65
CA HIS A 18 7.10 27.74 -22.10
C HIS A 18 6.71 26.45 -22.85
N ALA A 19 7.06 25.26 -22.32
CA ALA A 19 6.58 23.99 -22.85
C ALA A 19 5.07 23.78 -22.60
N ILE A 20 4.52 24.36 -21.54
CA ILE A 20 3.10 24.27 -21.16
C ILE A 20 2.22 25.29 -21.90
N ARG A 21 2.78 26.40 -22.40
CA ARG A 21 2.03 27.44 -23.13
C ARG A 21 1.93 27.25 -24.65
N GLY A 22 2.51 26.16 -25.17
CA GLY A 22 2.68 25.92 -26.60
C GLY A 22 1.70 24.95 -27.26
N GLN A 23 0.53 24.66 -26.67
CA GLN A 23 -0.63 24.03 -27.32
C GLN A 23 -1.72 23.89 -26.26
N THR A 24 -2.77 24.71 -26.34
CA THR A 24 -4.02 24.41 -25.63
C THR A 24 -4.55 23.09 -26.19
N PRO A 25 -4.65 21.99 -25.41
CA PRO A 25 -5.42 20.85 -25.85
C PRO A 25 -6.86 21.35 -25.92
N ASN A 26 -7.42 21.27 -27.12
CA ASN A 26 -8.81 21.52 -27.41
C ASN A 26 -9.68 20.98 -26.26
N GLN A 27 -10.45 21.84 -25.57
CA GLN A 27 -11.39 21.45 -24.51
C GLN A 27 -12.50 20.49 -25.00
N ALA A 28 -12.45 20.07 -26.27
CA ALA A 28 -13.29 19.06 -26.88
C ALA A 28 -12.76 17.60 -26.81
N VAL A 29 -11.61 17.33 -26.15
CA VAL A 29 -11.02 15.97 -26.14
C VAL A 29 -11.15 15.23 -24.79
N MET A 30 -11.58 15.88 -23.70
CA MET A 30 -11.70 15.23 -22.38
C MET A 30 -13.11 14.72 -22.02
N SER A 31 -13.98 14.48 -22.99
CA SER A 31 -15.29 13.85 -22.73
C SER A 31 -15.74 12.90 -23.85
N ARG A 32 -14.83 12.09 -24.39
CA ARG A 32 -15.28 10.88 -25.08
C ARG A 32 -15.40 9.79 -24.03
N SER A 33 -16.62 9.33 -23.79
CA SER A 33 -16.87 8.10 -23.03
C SER A 33 -15.92 7.03 -23.57
N VAL A 34 -15.09 6.43 -22.70
CA VAL A 34 -14.26 5.27 -23.04
C VAL A 34 -15.16 4.04 -23.12
N GLU A 35 -16.29 4.14 -23.79
CA GLU A 35 -17.23 3.03 -23.97
C GLU A 35 -16.78 2.23 -25.18
N GLY A 36 -16.08 1.14 -24.91
CA GLY A 36 -15.62 0.19 -25.92
C GLY A 36 -15.78 -1.26 -25.44
N PRO A 37 -15.73 -2.23 -26.37
CA PRO A 37 -15.70 -3.64 -26.01
C PRO A 37 -14.57 -3.90 -25.01
N GLY A 38 -14.89 -4.52 -23.86
CA GLY A 38 -13.89 -4.87 -22.86
C GLY A 38 -13.54 -3.80 -21.82
N GLU A 39 -14.16 -2.62 -21.88
CA GLU A 39 -13.99 -1.58 -20.85
C GLU A 39 -14.55 -2.05 -19.50
N MET A 40 -13.87 -1.67 -18.41
CA MET A 40 -14.18 -2.13 -17.04
C MET A 40 -14.16 -3.65 -16.93
N GLY A 41 -13.33 -4.32 -17.74
CA GLY A 41 -13.19 -5.78 -17.74
C GLY A 41 -14.44 -6.54 -18.21
N LYS A 42 -15.41 -5.88 -18.88
CA LYS A 42 -16.60 -6.54 -19.42
C LYS A 42 -16.23 -7.55 -20.52
N ALA A 43 -17.06 -8.57 -20.72
CA ALA A 43 -16.82 -9.54 -21.79
C ALA A 43 -17.04 -8.92 -23.18
N VAL A 44 -16.16 -9.24 -24.13
CA VAL A 44 -16.31 -8.86 -25.55
C VAL A 44 -17.14 -9.91 -26.26
N ILE A 45 -18.28 -9.50 -26.83
CA ILE A 45 -19.16 -10.40 -27.58
C ILE A 45 -18.80 -10.30 -29.07
N ILE A 46 -18.34 -11.42 -29.64
CA ILE A 46 -18.03 -11.51 -31.06
C ILE A 46 -19.32 -11.85 -31.85
N PRO A 47 -19.66 -11.08 -32.90
CA PRO A 47 -20.80 -11.39 -33.77
C PRO A 47 -20.70 -12.79 -34.37
N LYS A 48 -21.85 -13.46 -34.57
CA LYS A 48 -21.91 -14.85 -35.08
C LYS A 48 -21.19 -15.03 -36.42
N GLU A 49 -21.28 -14.03 -37.29
CA GLU A 49 -20.62 -13.99 -38.61
C GLU A 49 -19.09 -14.11 -38.51
N ASN A 50 -18.49 -13.63 -37.42
CA ASN A 50 -17.04 -13.58 -37.24
C ASN A 50 -16.51 -14.76 -36.39
N GLN A 51 -17.35 -15.70 -35.97
CA GLN A 51 -16.94 -16.80 -35.10
C GLN A 51 -16.02 -17.81 -35.77
N GLU A 52 -16.15 -18.05 -37.07
CA GLU A 52 -15.26 -18.96 -37.81
C GLU A 52 -13.85 -18.39 -37.86
N LYS A 53 -13.73 -17.10 -38.24
CA LYS A 53 -12.46 -16.38 -38.25
C LYS A 53 -11.84 -16.27 -36.85
N MET A 54 -12.66 -16.08 -35.81
CA MET A 54 -12.21 -16.14 -34.42
C MET A 54 -11.58 -17.50 -34.07
N LYS A 55 -12.21 -18.62 -34.47
CA LYS A 55 -11.68 -19.97 -34.24
C LYS A 55 -10.36 -20.22 -34.99
N GLU A 56 -10.22 -19.72 -36.21
CA GLU A 56 -8.97 -19.79 -36.98
C GLU A 56 -7.84 -19.01 -36.30
N LEU A 57 -8.10 -17.76 -35.91
CA LEU A 57 -7.13 -16.92 -35.21
C LEU A 57 -6.75 -17.49 -33.83
N PHE A 58 -7.68 -18.18 -33.17
CA PHE A 58 -7.40 -18.87 -31.91
C PHE A 58 -6.46 -20.06 -32.10
N LYS A 59 -6.58 -20.84 -33.19
CA LYS A 59 -5.65 -21.96 -33.46
C LYS A 59 -4.21 -21.48 -33.58
N ILE A 60 -4.01 -20.31 -34.18
CA ILE A 60 -2.68 -19.73 -34.41
C ILE A 60 -2.11 -19.17 -33.10
N ASN A 61 -2.89 -18.36 -32.37
CA ASN A 61 -2.38 -17.57 -31.25
C ASN A 61 -2.65 -18.21 -29.87
N GLN A 62 -3.49 -19.24 -29.79
CA GLN A 62 -3.97 -19.88 -28.55
C GLN A 62 -4.76 -18.94 -27.60
N PHE A 63 -5.17 -17.78 -28.09
CA PHE A 63 -6.10 -16.85 -27.42
C PHE A 63 -6.99 -16.15 -28.44
N ASN A 64 -8.06 -15.50 -27.97
CA ASN A 64 -9.01 -14.79 -28.84
C ASN A 64 -8.44 -13.44 -29.30
N LEU A 65 -7.56 -13.48 -30.30
CA LEU A 65 -6.91 -12.30 -30.88
C LEU A 65 -7.94 -11.27 -31.35
N MET A 66 -9.04 -11.74 -31.96
CA MET A 66 -10.10 -10.85 -32.44
C MET A 66 -10.77 -10.06 -31.31
N ALA A 67 -11.00 -10.68 -30.15
CA ALA A 67 -11.48 -9.97 -28.97
C ALA A 67 -10.42 -9.00 -28.43
N SER A 68 -9.14 -9.37 -28.44
CA SER A 68 -8.04 -8.51 -28.00
C SER A 68 -7.91 -7.25 -28.87
N ASP A 69 -8.03 -7.38 -30.18
CA ASP A 69 -7.91 -6.26 -31.13
C ASP A 69 -9.10 -5.28 -31.03
N MET A 70 -10.25 -5.76 -30.53
CA MET A 70 -11.44 -4.93 -30.27
C MET A 70 -11.34 -4.15 -28.96
N ILE A 71 -10.41 -4.52 -28.08
CA ILE A 71 -10.23 -3.91 -26.76
C ILE A 71 -9.25 -2.75 -26.87
N ALA A 72 -9.58 -1.63 -26.22
CA ALA A 72 -8.66 -0.49 -26.14
C ALA A 72 -7.35 -0.89 -25.41
N LEU A 73 -6.20 -0.50 -25.96
CA LEU A 73 -4.89 -0.75 -25.34
C LEU A 73 -4.78 -0.13 -23.93
N ASN A 74 -5.50 0.96 -23.69
CA ASN A 74 -5.56 1.70 -22.43
C ASN A 74 -6.89 1.48 -21.69
N ARG A 75 -7.54 0.31 -21.84
CA ARG A 75 -8.81 0.02 -21.14
C ARG A 75 -8.67 0.16 -19.63
N SER A 76 -9.73 0.63 -18.99
CA SER A 76 -9.82 0.59 -17.52
C SER A 76 -10.27 -0.80 -17.07
N LEU A 77 -9.80 -1.23 -15.89
CA LEU A 77 -10.28 -2.42 -15.21
C LEU A 77 -11.03 -1.99 -13.94
N PRO A 78 -12.03 -2.77 -13.49
CA PRO A 78 -12.69 -2.46 -12.24
C PRO A 78 -11.67 -2.59 -11.12
N ASP A 79 -11.54 -1.52 -10.34
CA ASP A 79 -10.75 -1.56 -9.13
C ASP A 79 -11.44 -2.54 -8.17
N VAL A 80 -10.74 -3.62 -7.81
CA VAL A 80 -11.29 -4.69 -6.96
C VAL A 80 -11.03 -4.43 -5.47
N HIS A 81 -10.56 -3.24 -5.11
CA HIS A 81 -10.39 -2.85 -3.72
C HIS A 81 -11.75 -2.53 -3.07
N PRO A 82 -12.03 -3.03 -1.87
CA PRO A 82 -13.30 -2.78 -1.18
C PRO A 82 -13.47 -1.27 -0.91
N ASP A 83 -14.53 -0.68 -1.46
CA ASP A 83 -14.78 0.78 -1.59
C ASP A 83 -14.85 1.59 -0.28
N ASP A 84 -14.72 0.97 0.89
CA ASP A 84 -14.95 1.64 2.17
C ASP A 84 -14.05 1.07 3.29
N LEU A 85 -12.74 1.10 3.08
CA LEU A 85 -11.79 0.73 4.13
C LEU A 85 -11.63 1.88 5.14
N PRO A 86 -11.49 1.57 6.45
CA PRO A 86 -11.28 2.60 7.46
C PRO A 86 -9.94 3.31 7.22
N ASN A 87 -9.92 4.63 7.33
CA ASN A 87 -8.67 5.37 7.23
C ASN A 87 -7.71 5.04 8.40
N THR A 88 -6.41 5.20 8.17
CA THR A 88 -5.36 4.94 9.14
C THR A 88 -4.46 6.15 9.38
N SER A 89 -3.91 6.24 10.59
CA SER A 89 -2.76 7.09 10.92
C SER A 89 -1.53 6.21 11.13
N ILE A 90 -0.47 6.47 10.36
CA ILE A 90 0.80 5.77 10.49
C ILE A 90 1.64 6.43 11.59
N VAL A 91 2.14 5.65 12.54
CA VAL A 91 3.02 6.12 13.62
C VAL A 91 4.37 5.42 13.50
N ILE A 92 5.41 6.20 13.19
CA ILE A 92 6.80 5.75 13.15
C ILE A 92 7.53 6.34 14.35
N VAL A 93 8.14 5.49 15.17
CA VAL A 93 8.97 5.90 16.31
C VAL A 93 10.44 5.67 15.94
N PHE A 94 11.28 6.69 16.13
CA PHE A 94 12.71 6.60 15.84
C PHE A 94 13.55 7.30 16.91
N HIS A 95 14.81 6.88 17.05
CA HIS A 95 15.80 7.50 17.92
C HIS A 95 17.19 7.25 17.34
N ASN A 96 17.91 8.32 16.95
CA ASN A 96 19.21 8.24 16.28
C ASN A 96 19.21 7.28 15.07
N GLU A 97 18.11 7.28 14.31
CA GLU A 97 17.97 6.46 13.10
C GLU A 97 18.72 7.09 11.93
N ALA A 98 19.24 6.26 11.02
CA ALA A 98 19.89 6.77 9.82
C ALA A 98 18.89 7.51 8.93
N TRP A 99 19.30 8.63 8.36
CA TRP A 99 18.41 9.47 7.57
C TRP A 99 17.85 8.74 6.34
N SER A 100 18.70 7.93 5.68
CA SER A 100 18.32 7.16 4.50
C SER A 100 17.27 6.08 4.80
N THR A 101 17.40 5.35 5.91
CA THR A 101 16.45 4.29 6.30
C THR A 101 15.10 4.88 6.73
N LEU A 102 15.13 5.98 7.50
CA LEU A 102 13.94 6.70 7.92
C LEU A 102 13.17 7.25 6.70
N LEU A 103 13.85 7.95 5.80
CA LEU A 103 13.20 8.50 4.61
C LEU A 103 12.71 7.41 3.67
N ARG A 104 13.44 6.30 3.53
CA ARG A 104 12.99 5.15 2.73
C ARG A 104 11.69 4.58 3.26
N THR A 105 11.57 4.46 4.58
CA THR A 105 10.32 4.04 5.24
C THR A 105 9.19 4.99 4.90
N VAL A 106 9.35 6.29 5.17
CA VAL A 106 8.32 7.30 4.91
C VAL A 106 7.92 7.33 3.43
N HIS A 107 8.88 7.29 2.53
CA HIS A 107 8.66 7.29 1.09
C HIS A 107 7.93 6.03 0.60
N SER A 108 8.28 4.85 1.13
CA SER A 108 7.62 3.59 0.78
C SER A 108 6.15 3.61 1.20
N VAL A 109 5.82 4.14 2.38
CA VAL A 109 4.44 4.30 2.86
C VAL A 109 3.66 5.23 1.93
N ILE A 110 4.20 6.41 1.62
CA ILE A 110 3.50 7.41 0.80
C ILE A 110 3.22 6.89 -0.61
N ASN A 111 4.16 6.19 -1.22
CA ASN A 111 4.05 5.78 -2.62
C ASN A 111 3.29 4.47 -2.82
N ARG A 112 3.22 3.61 -1.80
CA ARG A 112 2.64 2.26 -1.90
C ARG A 112 1.37 2.09 -1.06
N SER A 113 0.81 3.17 -0.55
CA SER A 113 -0.50 3.20 0.11
C SER A 113 -1.49 4.08 -0.66
N PRO A 114 -2.77 3.67 -0.78
CA PRO A 114 -3.80 4.51 -1.37
C PRO A 114 -3.99 5.81 -0.58
N ARG A 115 -3.91 6.96 -1.25
CA ARG A 115 -3.96 8.30 -0.62
C ARG A 115 -5.23 8.54 0.20
N HIS A 116 -6.36 7.97 -0.22
CA HIS A 116 -7.64 8.13 0.46
C HIS A 116 -7.72 7.38 1.80
N LEU A 117 -6.86 6.37 2.02
CA LEU A 117 -6.79 5.63 3.28
C LEU A 117 -5.87 6.30 4.31
N LEU A 118 -5.02 7.24 3.88
CA LEU A 118 -4.15 8.00 4.76
C LEU A 118 -4.90 9.25 5.28
N MET A 119 -5.27 9.23 6.57
CA MET A 119 -6.15 10.25 7.18
C MET A 119 -5.54 11.67 7.28
N GLU A 120 -4.22 11.82 7.19
CA GLU A 120 -3.61 13.14 7.19
C GLU A 120 -3.66 13.72 5.75
N ILE A 121 -4.84 14.28 5.46
CA ILE A 121 -5.49 14.63 4.18
C ILE A 121 -4.77 15.68 3.31
N LEU A 122 -4.85 15.51 1.98
CA LEU A 122 -4.61 16.48 0.87
C LEU A 122 -3.17 16.92 0.52
N LEU A 123 -2.19 16.73 1.39
CA LEU A 123 -0.74 16.86 1.13
C LEU A 123 -0.10 16.19 2.34
N VAL A 124 0.25 14.89 2.27
CA VAL A 124 0.73 14.08 3.42
C VAL A 124 1.53 14.93 4.41
N PRO A 125 0.93 15.45 5.50
CA PRO A 125 1.67 16.30 6.40
C PRO A 125 2.37 15.38 7.38
N VAL A 126 3.64 15.07 7.10
CA VAL A 126 4.48 14.35 8.06
C VAL A 126 4.66 15.22 9.30
N ARG A 127 4.02 14.85 10.41
CA ARG A 127 4.12 15.55 11.69
C ARG A 127 5.19 14.91 12.56
N ILE A 128 6.20 15.69 12.96
CA ILE A 128 7.23 15.24 13.91
C ILE A 128 6.81 15.61 15.33
N LEU A 129 6.54 14.61 16.16
CA LEU A 129 6.27 14.78 17.59
C LEU A 129 7.55 14.50 18.38
N ARG A 130 8.10 15.54 19.03
CA ARG A 130 9.27 15.40 19.90
C ARG A 130 8.85 15.05 21.32
N MET A 131 9.58 14.11 21.93
CA MET A 131 9.51 13.84 23.37
C MET A 131 10.55 14.71 24.07
N GLU A 132 10.20 15.24 25.24
CA GLU A 132 11.12 16.07 26.05
C GLU A 132 12.32 15.26 26.58
N GLN A 133 12.08 14.00 26.92
CA GLN A 133 13.10 13.09 27.45
C GLN A 133 12.99 11.70 26.81
N ARG A 134 14.12 10.99 26.77
CA ARG A 134 14.22 9.62 26.24
C ARG A 134 13.44 8.65 27.13
N SER A 135 12.19 8.39 26.76
CA SER A 135 11.26 7.63 27.62
C SER A 135 10.99 6.20 27.13
N GLY A 136 11.66 5.76 26.05
CA GLY A 136 11.57 4.42 25.45
C GLY A 136 10.45 4.25 24.41
N LEU A 137 10.52 3.13 23.67
CA LEU A 137 9.62 2.83 22.54
C LEU A 137 8.14 2.80 22.92
N ILE A 138 7.80 2.19 24.06
CA ILE A 138 6.41 2.03 24.51
C ILE A 138 5.74 3.40 24.72
N ARG A 139 6.38 4.28 25.49
CA ARG A 139 5.84 5.62 25.77
C ARG A 139 5.79 6.49 24.53
N ALA A 140 6.76 6.35 23.62
CA ALA A 140 6.75 7.03 22.33
C ALA A 140 5.56 6.58 21.46
N ARG A 141 5.30 5.26 21.39
CA ARG A 141 4.13 4.71 20.68
C ARG A 141 2.81 5.19 21.29
N LEU A 142 2.69 5.22 22.62
CA LEU A 142 1.50 5.75 23.30
C LEU A 142 1.28 7.24 23.03
N ARG A 143 2.34 8.06 23.06
CA ARG A 143 2.27 9.49 22.72
C ARG A 143 1.86 9.69 21.26
N GLY A 144 2.42 8.89 20.34
CA GLY A 144 2.03 8.89 18.94
C GLY A 144 0.56 8.53 18.76
N ALA A 145 0.11 7.45 19.39
CA ALA A 145 -1.28 6.99 19.37
C ALA A 145 -2.25 8.08 19.83
N ALA A 146 -1.96 8.74 20.96
CA ALA A 146 -2.79 9.81 21.52
C ALA A 146 -2.93 11.02 20.59
N ALA A 147 -1.94 11.27 19.72
CA ALA A 147 -1.94 12.39 18.78
C ALA A 147 -2.56 12.07 17.41
N THR A 148 -2.87 10.80 17.14
CA THR A 148 -3.43 10.34 15.87
C THR A 148 -4.91 10.67 15.72
N ARG A 149 -5.37 10.81 14.48
CA ARG A 149 -6.76 11.12 14.14
C ARG A 149 -7.48 10.04 13.33
N GLY A 150 -6.74 9.09 12.77
CA GLY A 150 -7.28 7.96 12.01
C GLY A 150 -8.22 7.08 12.82
N GLN A 151 -9.07 6.33 12.11
CA GLN A 151 -9.90 5.29 12.70
C GLN A 151 -9.04 4.10 13.15
N VAL A 152 -7.99 3.79 12.38
CA VAL A 152 -6.98 2.78 12.69
C VAL A 152 -5.62 3.45 12.98
N ILE A 153 -4.82 2.84 13.85
CA ILE A 153 -3.43 3.25 14.11
C ILE A 153 -2.51 2.13 13.65
N THR A 154 -1.68 2.42 12.65
CA THR A 154 -0.69 1.48 12.13
C THR A 154 0.71 1.88 12.61
N PHE A 155 1.35 1.03 13.40
CA PHE A 155 2.73 1.25 13.84
C PHE A 155 3.71 0.62 12.85
N LEU A 156 4.75 1.39 12.49
CA LEU A 156 5.87 0.90 11.69
C LEU A 156 7.18 1.26 12.40
N ASP A 157 8.21 0.44 12.19
CA ASP A 157 9.56 0.77 12.61
C ASP A 157 10.19 1.73 11.58
N ALA A 158 11.26 2.42 11.96
CA ALA A 158 11.85 3.50 11.17
C ALA A 158 12.78 3.03 10.05
N HIS A 159 12.92 1.71 9.86
CA HIS A 159 13.78 1.06 8.89
C HIS A 159 13.02 -0.10 8.21
N CYS A 160 11.85 0.21 7.67
CA CYS A 160 11.01 -0.74 6.94
C CYS A 160 10.76 -0.26 5.51
N GLU A 161 10.41 -1.20 4.62
CA GLU A 161 9.90 -0.87 3.29
C GLU A 161 8.56 -1.56 3.08
N CYS A 162 7.51 -0.78 2.82
CA CYS A 162 6.20 -1.34 2.53
C CYS A 162 6.18 -1.95 1.13
N THR A 163 5.52 -3.10 0.93
CA THR A 163 5.25 -3.67 -0.40
C THR A 163 4.01 -3.02 -1.03
N VAL A 164 3.77 -3.24 -2.33
CA VAL A 164 2.55 -2.73 -2.99
C VAL A 164 1.33 -3.52 -2.48
N GLY A 165 0.25 -2.83 -2.12
CA GLY A 165 -0.98 -3.46 -1.63
C GLY A 165 -0.87 -3.98 -0.19
N TRP A 166 0.09 -3.47 0.60
CA TRP A 166 0.35 -3.94 1.95
C TRP A 166 -0.75 -3.54 2.96
N LEU A 167 -1.49 -2.46 2.69
CA LEU A 167 -2.32 -1.79 3.70
C LEU A 167 -3.77 -2.27 3.66
N GLU A 168 -4.30 -2.48 2.46
CA GLU A 168 -5.69 -2.82 2.16
C GLU A 168 -6.11 -4.14 2.82
N PRO A 169 -5.32 -5.24 2.75
CA PRO A 169 -5.67 -6.48 3.43
C PRO A 169 -5.74 -6.34 4.96
N LEU A 170 -4.87 -5.49 5.53
CA LEU A 170 -4.84 -5.23 6.97
C LEU A 170 -6.10 -4.47 7.41
N LEU A 171 -6.44 -3.41 6.68
CA LEU A 171 -7.63 -2.60 6.97
C LEU A 171 -8.93 -3.35 6.69
N ALA A 172 -8.96 -4.19 5.66
CA ALA A 172 -10.11 -5.05 5.35
C ALA A 172 -10.43 -5.97 6.53
N ARG A 173 -9.41 -6.58 7.13
CA ARG A 173 -9.61 -7.46 8.28
C ARG A 173 -10.08 -6.70 9.54
N ILE A 174 -9.58 -5.49 9.77
CA ILE A 174 -10.06 -4.63 10.88
C ILE A 174 -11.50 -4.16 10.62
N LYS A 175 -11.88 -3.97 9.35
CA LYS A 175 -13.26 -3.64 8.97
C LYS A 175 -14.20 -4.79 9.31
N GLU A 176 -13.82 -6.03 8.98
CA GLU A 176 -14.60 -7.23 9.31
C GLU A 176 -14.74 -7.43 10.82
N ASP A 177 -13.64 -7.26 11.57
CA ASP A 177 -13.61 -7.41 13.02
C ASP A 177 -12.80 -6.30 13.68
N ARG A 178 -13.51 -5.35 14.30
CA ARG A 178 -12.94 -4.18 14.97
C ARG A 178 -12.17 -4.53 16.26
N LYS A 179 -12.28 -5.77 16.73
CA LYS A 179 -11.49 -6.31 17.86
C LYS A 179 -10.23 -7.01 17.38
N ALA A 180 -10.09 -7.27 16.08
CA ALA A 180 -8.91 -7.90 15.53
C ALA A 180 -7.70 -6.95 15.60
N VAL A 181 -6.57 -7.52 15.97
CA VAL A 181 -5.25 -6.90 15.89
C VAL A 181 -4.49 -7.65 14.81
N VAL A 182 -4.11 -6.95 13.74
CA VAL A 182 -3.53 -7.57 12.55
C VAL A 182 -2.06 -7.20 12.42
N CYS A 183 -1.28 -8.12 11.85
CA CYS A 183 0.14 -7.92 11.55
C CYS A 183 0.41 -8.41 10.13
N PRO A 184 1.16 -7.65 9.30
CA PRO A 184 1.63 -8.16 8.02
C PRO A 184 2.66 -9.29 8.24
N ILE A 185 2.91 -10.07 7.18
CA ILE A 185 4.12 -10.88 7.11
C ILE A 185 5.30 -9.91 7.09
N ILE A 186 6.34 -10.22 7.86
CA ILE A 186 7.53 -9.38 7.98
C ILE A 186 8.62 -10.04 7.16
N ASP A 187 8.89 -9.45 6.00
CA ASP A 187 10.00 -9.81 5.14
C ASP A 187 11.32 -9.29 5.73
N VAL A 188 12.44 -9.90 5.32
CA VAL A 188 13.76 -9.53 5.80
C VAL A 188 14.44 -8.66 4.74
N ILE A 189 15.01 -7.54 5.16
CA ILE A 189 15.93 -6.74 4.37
C ILE A 189 17.33 -7.01 4.95
N SER A 190 18.26 -7.48 4.12
CA SER A 190 19.65 -7.70 4.56
C SER A 190 20.25 -6.39 5.06
N ASP A 191 20.88 -6.43 6.23
CA ASP A 191 21.57 -5.28 6.84
C ASP A 191 22.90 -4.96 6.14
N ASP A 192 23.49 -5.93 5.44
CA ASP A 192 24.73 -5.76 4.67
C ASP A 192 24.45 -5.33 3.22
N THR A 193 23.57 -6.06 2.51
CA THR A 193 23.36 -5.87 1.07
C THR A 193 22.09 -5.09 0.72
N PHE A 194 21.19 -4.86 1.68
CA PHE A 194 19.82 -4.36 1.45
C PHE A 194 18.99 -5.26 0.52
N GLU A 195 19.39 -6.52 0.33
CA GLU A 195 18.61 -7.50 -0.41
C GLU A 195 17.28 -7.79 0.30
N TYR A 196 16.19 -7.73 -0.47
CA TYR A 196 14.86 -8.12 0.00
C TYR A 196 14.71 -9.64 -0.07
N MET A 197 14.38 -10.24 1.08
CA MET A 197 14.13 -11.66 1.24
C MET A 197 12.71 -11.85 1.77
N ALA A 198 11.86 -12.49 0.98
CA ALA A 198 10.48 -12.76 1.37
C ALA A 198 10.44 -13.63 2.65
N GLY A 199 9.64 -13.19 3.61
CA GLY A 199 9.34 -13.90 4.83
C GLY A 199 8.45 -15.12 4.58
N SER A 200 8.43 -16.03 5.56
CA SER A 200 7.62 -17.25 5.47
C SER A 200 6.26 -17.06 6.12
N ASP A 201 5.19 -17.30 5.34
CA ASP A 201 3.81 -17.41 5.80
C ASP A 201 3.51 -18.69 6.61
N MET A 202 4.50 -19.59 6.65
CA MET A 202 4.45 -20.88 7.38
C MET A 202 4.98 -20.77 8.81
N THR A 203 5.20 -19.55 9.30
CA THR A 203 5.63 -19.31 10.68
C THR A 203 4.64 -18.45 11.45
N TYR A 204 4.65 -18.59 12.77
CA TYR A 204 3.84 -17.82 13.69
C TYR A 204 4.65 -17.34 14.89
N GLY A 205 4.27 -16.21 15.46
CA GLY A 205 4.97 -15.61 16.60
C GLY A 205 4.53 -16.23 17.93
N GLY A 206 5.50 -16.61 18.77
CA GLY A 206 5.26 -17.13 20.12
C GLY A 206 6.39 -16.79 21.09
N PHE A 207 6.27 -17.24 22.33
CA PHE A 207 7.28 -17.04 23.37
C PHE A 207 7.76 -18.37 23.93
N ASN A 208 9.06 -18.46 24.22
CA ASN A 208 9.57 -19.54 25.06
C ASN A 208 9.35 -19.21 26.56
N TRP A 209 9.65 -20.16 27.44
CA TRP A 209 9.51 -19.98 28.91
C TRP A 209 10.42 -18.91 29.53
N LYS A 210 11.39 -18.39 28.78
CA LYS A 210 12.20 -17.23 29.19
C LYS A 210 11.61 -15.90 28.70
N LEU A 211 10.40 -15.93 28.12
CA LEU A 211 9.71 -14.80 27.51
C LEU A 211 10.46 -14.16 26.33
N ASN A 212 11.31 -14.94 25.65
CA ASN A 212 11.91 -14.50 24.38
C ASN A 212 10.94 -14.80 23.24
N PHE A 213 10.67 -13.78 22.42
CA PHE A 213 9.92 -13.95 21.18
C PHE A 213 10.67 -14.89 20.22
N ARG A 214 9.94 -15.82 19.61
CA ARG A 214 10.45 -16.76 18.60
C ARG A 214 9.41 -17.00 17.51
N TRP A 215 9.90 -17.36 16.33
CA TRP A 215 9.08 -17.86 15.24
C TRP A 215 8.96 -19.39 15.34
N TYR A 216 7.74 -19.89 15.28
CA TYR A 216 7.40 -21.31 15.32
C TYR A 216 6.71 -21.71 14.01
N PRO A 217 6.86 -22.95 13.53
CA PRO A 217 6.15 -23.41 12.35
C PRO A 217 4.63 -23.48 12.62
N VAL A 218 3.82 -23.07 11.63
CA VAL A 218 2.36 -23.15 11.72
C VAL A 218 1.94 -24.62 11.90
N PRO A 219 1.11 -24.95 12.92
CA PRO A 219 0.71 -26.32 13.18
C PRO A 219 -0.25 -26.83 12.08
N GLN A 220 -0.24 -28.15 11.84
CA GLN A 220 -1.07 -28.78 10.79
C GLN A 220 -2.56 -28.43 10.92
N ARG A 221 -3.08 -28.36 12.16
CA ARG A 221 -4.47 -27.94 12.42
C ARG A 221 -4.85 -26.60 11.78
N GLU A 222 -3.91 -25.64 11.76
CA GLU A 222 -4.14 -24.33 11.18
C GLU A 222 -4.00 -24.37 9.66
N MET A 223 -3.09 -25.19 9.13
CA MET A 223 -2.99 -25.45 7.69
C MET A 223 -4.30 -26.04 7.15
N ASP A 224 -4.86 -27.04 7.84
CA ASP A 224 -6.11 -27.70 7.47
C ASP A 224 -7.31 -26.76 7.59
N ARG A 225 -7.34 -25.91 8.62
CA ARG A 225 -8.37 -24.88 8.79
C ARG A 225 -8.34 -23.85 7.67
N ARG A 226 -7.13 -23.42 7.25
CA ARG A 226 -6.96 -22.41 6.20
C ARG A 226 -7.29 -22.94 4.82
N LYS A 227 -7.13 -24.25 4.57
CA LYS A 227 -7.35 -24.87 3.25
C LYS A 227 -6.62 -24.15 2.09
N GLY A 228 -5.43 -23.62 2.38
CA GLY A 228 -4.62 -22.85 1.41
C GLY A 228 -4.96 -21.35 1.33
N ASP A 229 -5.96 -20.86 2.06
CA ASP A 229 -6.23 -19.42 2.16
C ASP A 229 -5.21 -18.73 3.07
N ARG A 230 -4.33 -17.94 2.44
CA ARG A 230 -3.25 -17.19 3.08
C ARG A 230 -3.71 -15.92 3.78
N THR A 231 -4.93 -15.47 3.51
CA THR A 231 -5.49 -14.25 4.11
C THR A 231 -6.08 -14.49 5.50
N LEU A 232 -6.38 -15.74 5.82
CA LEU A 232 -6.94 -16.10 7.12
C LEU A 232 -5.90 -15.91 8.23
N PRO A 233 -6.25 -15.20 9.31
CA PRO A 233 -5.34 -14.95 10.41
C PRO A 233 -4.94 -16.26 11.08
N ASN A 234 -3.71 -16.33 11.57
CA ASN A 234 -3.34 -17.34 12.54
C ASN A 234 -3.85 -16.92 13.92
N PRO A 235 -4.84 -17.60 14.53
CA PRO A 235 -5.25 -17.30 15.90
C PRO A 235 -4.09 -17.49 16.90
N ASP A 236 -3.09 -18.29 16.55
CA ASP A 236 -1.89 -18.50 17.37
C ASP A 236 -0.82 -17.41 17.18
N ASN A 237 -0.99 -16.48 16.22
CA ASN A 237 -0.15 -15.28 16.11
C ASN A 237 -0.50 -14.32 17.24
N GLY A 238 -0.01 -14.66 18.43
CA GLY A 238 -0.01 -13.77 19.57
C GLY A 238 0.81 -12.52 19.26
N TRP A 239 0.09 -11.44 18.94
CA TRP A 239 0.47 -10.06 19.20
C TRP A 239 1.61 -9.50 18.34
N ARG A 240 1.24 -8.82 17.25
CA ARG A 240 1.95 -7.63 16.75
C ARG A 240 0.91 -6.59 16.34
N LEU A 241 0.97 -5.42 16.99
CA LEU A 241 -0.11 -4.44 17.10
C LEU A 241 -0.29 -3.56 15.86
N VAL A 242 -1.41 -3.70 15.16
CA VAL A 242 -2.16 -2.58 14.57
C VAL A 242 -3.37 -2.36 15.48
N LEU A 243 -3.39 -1.24 16.22
CA LEU A 243 -4.46 -0.97 17.17
C LEU A 243 -5.60 -0.25 16.48
N HIS A 244 -6.80 -0.76 16.67
CA HIS A 244 -8.02 -0.06 16.34
C HIS A 244 -8.40 0.93 17.47
N ARG A 245 -8.70 2.19 17.11
CA ARG A 245 -8.79 3.32 18.06
C ARG A 245 -10.01 3.25 19.00
N GLN A 246 -11.08 2.51 18.68
CA GLN A 246 -12.28 2.47 19.54
C GLN A 246 -12.16 1.61 20.81
N ASN A 247 -11.03 0.98 21.11
CA ASN A 247 -10.84 0.18 22.33
C ASN A 247 -9.98 0.86 23.42
N LEU A 248 -9.92 2.19 23.43
CA LEU A 248 -9.27 2.95 24.50
C LEU A 248 -10.28 3.93 25.11
N PHE A 249 -11.30 3.40 25.79
CA PHE A 249 -11.94 3.89 27.03
C PHE A 249 -12.95 2.84 27.50
#